data_AF-A0A8T5LZW9-F1
#
_entry.id   AF-A0A8T5LZW9-F1
#
_cell.length_a   1.000
_cell.length_b   1.000
_cell.length_c   1.000
_cell.angle_alpha   90.00
_cell.angle_beta   90.00
_cell.angle_gamma   90.00
#
_symmetry.space_group_name_H-M   'P 1'
#
loop_
_entity.id
_entity.type
_entity.pdbx_description
1 polymer ?
#
loop_
_entity_poly.entity_id
_entity_poly.type
_entity_poly.pdbx_seq_one_letter_code
_entity_poly.pdbx_strand_id
1 'polypeptide(L)'
;MIKFVGWVILCIMFASCSYTGFVVKEVVIPSEEGGITAFFCPKDECTQVVIDFIGTGENVHCAFYDLTHEDVIDILKRKGAYVVVDEDEYEGLGVPVNAKGIMHNKFCVVNDSVVLTGSFNPTSSGGGHRNNIVIIESRFLSQNYLDEFSELKNNVPQHQKKIVPNPVINLSGRLIENYFCPEDGCEAQVLSELKNAEESVYFMTYSFTSDPIGNLLVEKDFMDVEVKGIFEKQQISKWSEYHKLKEAGIDVFIDEQKYLMHNKVFIIDEKVVITGSYNPSKNANENNDENIVIIHDEEIAGMFVDEFERQWSETFINKQSE
;
A
#
# COMPACT_ATOMS: atom_id res chain seq x y z
N MET A 1 0.31 -7.70 -75.25
CA MET A 1 -1.16 -7.81 -75.04
C MET A 1 -1.42 -8.99 -74.10
N ILE A 2 -1.89 -8.66 -72.90
CA ILE A 2 -2.77 -9.41 -71.99
C ILE A 2 -2.26 -10.78 -71.49
N LYS A 3 -1.75 -10.75 -70.24
CA LYS A 3 -1.67 -11.89 -69.31
C LYS A 3 -3.08 -12.16 -68.76
N PHE A 4 -3.53 -13.42 -68.79
CA PHE A 4 -4.65 -13.90 -67.96
C PHE A 4 -4.08 -14.78 -66.85
N VAL A 5 -4.16 -14.28 -65.62
CA VAL A 5 -3.88 -15.02 -64.38
C VAL A 5 -5.23 -15.53 -63.89
N GLY A 6 -5.44 -16.86 -63.91
CA GLY A 6 -6.63 -17.49 -63.36
C GLY A 6 -6.51 -17.60 -61.84
N TRP A 7 -7.43 -16.96 -61.11
CA TRP A 7 -7.60 -17.13 -59.68
C TRP A 7 -8.62 -18.23 -59.42
N VAL A 8 -8.23 -19.25 -58.67
CA VAL A 8 -9.13 -20.27 -58.12
C VAL A 8 -9.84 -19.66 -56.92
N ILE A 9 -11.16 -19.46 -57.03
CA ILE A 9 -12.01 -19.07 -55.90
C ILE A 9 -12.36 -20.34 -55.13
N LEU A 10 -11.76 -20.51 -53.96
CA LEU A 10 -12.16 -21.52 -52.98
C LEU A 10 -13.34 -20.95 -52.17
N CYS A 11 -14.56 -21.39 -52.49
CA CYS A 11 -15.75 -21.13 -51.68
C CYS A 11 -15.66 -21.93 -50.36
N ILE A 12 -15.18 -21.30 -49.30
CA ILE A 12 -15.38 -21.79 -47.93
C ILE A 12 -16.72 -21.24 -47.45
N MET A 13 -17.70 -22.13 -47.29
CA MET A 13 -18.96 -21.81 -46.63
C MET A 13 -18.67 -21.45 -45.17
N PHE A 14 -18.82 -20.18 -44.81
CA PHE A 14 -18.91 -19.81 -43.40
C PHE A 14 -20.33 -20.10 -42.91
N ALA A 15 -20.44 -21.16 -42.10
CA ALA A 15 -21.60 -21.37 -41.25
C ALA A 15 -21.78 -20.11 -40.39
N SER A 16 -22.94 -19.48 -40.49
CA SER A 16 -23.34 -18.35 -39.67
C SER A 16 -23.51 -18.82 -38.22
N CYS A 17 -22.44 -18.76 -37.45
CA CYS A 17 -22.52 -18.83 -36.00
C CYS A 17 -22.86 -17.42 -35.51
N SER A 18 -24.08 -17.25 -35.01
CA SER A 18 -24.51 -16.02 -34.35
C SER A 18 -23.69 -15.83 -33.07
N TYR A 19 -22.62 -15.03 -33.15
CA TYR A 19 -21.94 -14.51 -31.98
C TYR A 19 -22.93 -13.61 -31.24
N THR A 20 -23.40 -14.08 -30.09
CA THR A 20 -24.00 -13.22 -29.07
C THR A 20 -22.95 -12.17 -28.71
N GLY A 21 -23.23 -10.91 -29.04
CA GLY A 21 -22.33 -9.81 -28.80
C GLY A 21 -21.97 -9.73 -27.32
N PHE A 22 -20.66 -9.81 -27.01
CA PHE A 22 -20.15 -9.36 -25.73
C PHE A 22 -20.36 -7.85 -25.69
N VAL A 23 -21.20 -7.38 -24.76
CA VAL A 23 -21.27 -5.96 -24.41
C VAL A 23 -19.98 -5.68 -23.62
N VAL A 24 -19.00 -5.07 -24.28
CA VAL A 24 -17.88 -4.45 -23.57
C VAL A 24 -18.47 -3.28 -22.80
N LYS A 25 -18.72 -3.45 -21.49
CA LYS A 25 -18.98 -2.31 -20.63
C LYS A 25 -17.70 -1.49 -20.61
N GLU A 26 -17.78 -0.26 -21.10
CA GLU A 26 -16.71 0.71 -20.97
C GLU A 26 -16.46 0.92 -19.47
N VAL A 27 -15.25 0.60 -19.00
CA VAL A 27 -14.86 0.80 -17.61
C VAL A 27 -14.61 2.30 -17.45
N VAL A 28 -15.52 2.99 -16.74
CA VAL A 28 -15.37 4.41 -16.45
C VAL A 28 -14.55 4.54 -15.17
N ILE A 29 -13.31 5.02 -15.30
CA ILE A 29 -12.46 5.36 -14.15
C ILE A 29 -12.99 6.68 -13.56
N PRO A 30 -13.40 6.72 -12.28
CA PRO A 30 -13.79 7.96 -11.62
C PRO A 30 -12.64 8.96 -11.65
N SER A 31 -12.95 10.23 -11.93
CA SER A 31 -11.94 11.29 -12.01
C SER A 31 -12.35 12.48 -11.17
N GLU A 32 -11.37 13.05 -10.47
CA GLU A 32 -11.51 14.27 -9.68
C GLU A 32 -10.17 15.03 -9.58
N GLU A 33 -10.22 16.25 -9.06
CA GLU A 33 -9.03 17.04 -8.74
C GLU A 33 -8.67 16.86 -7.26
N GLY A 34 -7.38 16.87 -6.93
CA GLY A 34 -6.90 16.88 -5.55
C GLY A 34 -5.39 16.76 -5.42
N GLY A 35 -4.86 16.94 -4.22
CA GLY A 35 -3.44 16.78 -3.89
C GLY A 35 -3.06 15.40 -3.37
N ILE A 36 -1.76 15.09 -3.47
CA ILE A 36 -1.10 14.00 -2.75
C ILE A 36 0.10 14.62 -2.03
N THR A 37 0.33 14.24 -0.77
CA THR A 37 1.52 14.65 -0.01
C THR A 37 2.04 13.46 0.79
N ALA A 38 3.35 13.22 0.77
CA ALA A 38 4.01 12.17 1.53
C ALA A 38 4.88 12.75 2.66
N PHE A 39 4.93 12.05 3.79
CA PHE A 39 5.72 12.41 4.97
C PHE A 39 6.48 11.18 5.48
N PHE A 40 7.68 11.41 6.02
CA PHE A 40 8.61 10.36 6.46
C PHE A 40 9.08 10.60 7.89
N CYS A 41 8.88 9.61 8.75
CA CYS A 41 9.20 9.70 10.17
C CYS A 41 10.62 9.17 10.43
N PRO A 42 11.36 9.72 11.43
CA PRO A 42 10.95 10.75 12.38
C PRO A 42 11.10 12.19 11.84
N LYS A 43 11.70 12.38 10.66
CA LYS A 43 12.10 13.69 10.10
C LYS A 43 10.93 14.67 10.02
N ASP A 44 9.77 14.22 9.56
CA ASP A 44 8.60 15.06 9.32
C ASP A 44 7.61 15.07 10.49
N GLU A 45 8.05 14.65 11.70
CA GLU A 45 7.25 14.72 12.92
C GLU A 45 5.83 14.13 12.77
N CYS A 46 5.74 12.90 12.25
CA CYS A 46 4.48 12.27 11.85
C CYS A 46 3.35 12.28 12.89
N THR A 47 3.66 12.28 14.19
CA THR A 47 2.65 12.51 15.23
C THR A 47 1.94 13.84 15.03
N GLN A 48 2.69 14.92 14.79
CA GLN A 48 2.14 16.25 14.53
C GLN A 48 1.35 16.28 13.23
N VAL A 49 1.83 15.59 12.17
CA VAL A 49 1.09 15.44 10.91
C VAL A 49 -0.30 14.84 11.15
N VAL A 50 -0.41 13.78 11.95
CA VAL A 50 -1.69 13.16 12.31
C VAL A 50 -2.58 14.12 13.12
N ILE A 51 -2.00 14.83 14.10
CA ILE A 51 -2.74 15.81 14.91
C ILE A 51 -3.31 16.93 14.04
N ASP A 52 -2.49 17.49 13.15
CA ASP A 52 -2.89 18.57 12.26
C ASP A 52 -3.96 18.09 11.28
N PHE A 53 -3.78 16.91 10.69
CA PHE A 53 -4.75 16.28 9.79
C PHE A 53 -6.13 16.16 10.45
N ILE A 54 -6.21 15.52 11.63
CA ILE A 54 -7.44 15.39 12.41
C ILE A 54 -7.98 16.78 12.81
N GLY A 55 -7.08 17.71 13.11
CA GLY A 55 -7.37 19.10 13.48
C GLY A 55 -8.13 19.88 12.40
N THR A 56 -7.99 19.54 11.12
CA THR A 56 -8.67 20.23 10.01
C THR A 56 -10.15 19.87 9.86
N GLY A 57 -10.57 18.72 10.39
CA GLY A 57 -11.87 18.11 10.13
C GLY A 57 -12.97 18.44 11.13
N GLU A 58 -14.22 18.34 10.68
CA GLU A 58 -15.40 18.22 11.55
C GLU A 58 -15.93 16.78 11.58
N ASN A 59 -15.87 16.07 10.44
CA ASN A 59 -16.24 14.67 10.33
C ASN A 59 -14.96 13.82 10.24
N VAL A 60 -14.67 13.03 11.27
CA VAL A 60 -13.41 12.28 11.39
C VAL A 60 -13.69 10.81 11.68
N HIS A 61 -13.18 9.93 10.82
CA HIS A 61 -13.25 8.47 10.97
C HIS A 61 -11.83 7.91 10.94
N CYS A 62 -11.39 7.19 11.96
CA CYS A 62 -10.03 6.67 12.05
C CYS A 62 -9.98 5.18 12.44
N ALA A 63 -9.19 4.40 11.71
CA ALA A 63 -8.86 3.03 12.05
C ALA A 63 -7.37 2.94 12.38
N PHE A 64 -7.04 2.61 13.63
CA PHE A 64 -5.66 2.47 14.09
C PHE A 64 -5.46 1.14 14.78
N TYR A 65 -4.51 0.34 14.30
CA TYR A 65 -4.10 -0.89 14.97
C TYR A 65 -3.69 -0.66 16.43
N ASP A 66 -2.78 0.29 16.67
CA ASP A 66 -2.30 0.66 18.00
C ASP A 66 -2.36 2.19 18.16
N LEU A 67 -2.95 2.65 19.27
CA LEU A 67 -3.24 4.05 19.56
C LEU A 67 -2.92 4.39 21.02
N THR A 68 -1.66 4.72 21.33
CA THR A 68 -1.22 5.07 22.70
C THR A 68 -0.75 6.51 22.87
N HIS A 69 -0.70 7.32 21.80
CA HIS A 69 -0.20 8.69 21.90
C HIS A 69 -1.25 9.64 22.48
N GLU A 70 -0.98 10.20 23.66
CA GLU A 70 -1.92 11.04 24.41
C GLU A 70 -2.46 12.24 23.60
N ASP A 71 -1.58 13.00 22.93
CA ASP A 71 -2.02 14.16 22.13
C ASP A 71 -2.93 13.79 20.95
N VAL A 72 -2.72 12.60 20.36
CA VAL A 72 -3.55 12.09 19.25
C VAL A 72 -4.92 11.66 19.79
N ILE A 73 -4.93 10.95 20.93
CA ILE A 73 -6.16 10.60 21.64
C ILE A 73 -6.96 11.87 22.01
N ASP A 74 -6.28 12.90 22.50
CA ASP A 74 -6.90 14.16 22.92
C ASP A 74 -7.52 14.93 21.75
N ILE A 75 -6.86 15.00 20.58
CA ILE A 75 -7.47 15.64 19.41
C ILE A 75 -8.65 14.81 18.87
N LEU A 76 -8.56 13.48 18.85
CA LEU A 76 -9.67 12.61 18.44
C LEU A 76 -10.90 12.82 19.35
N LYS A 77 -10.71 12.86 20.67
CA LYS A 77 -11.77 13.17 21.65
C LYS A 77 -12.37 14.56 21.41
N ARG A 78 -11.53 15.59 21.24
CA ARG A 78 -11.99 16.98 20.98
C ARG A 78 -12.78 17.12 19.68
N LYS A 79 -12.43 16.34 18.66
CA LYS A 79 -13.13 16.31 17.37
C LYS A 79 -14.37 15.43 17.37
N GLY A 80 -14.60 14.64 18.41
CA GLY A 80 -15.71 13.67 18.43
C GLY A 80 -15.56 12.60 17.34
N ALA A 81 -14.31 12.22 17.03
CA ALA A 81 -14.00 11.29 15.96
C ALA A 81 -14.62 9.89 16.21
N TYR A 82 -15.04 9.23 15.13
CA TYR A 82 -15.36 7.82 15.16
C TYR A 82 -14.07 7.02 15.02
N VAL A 83 -13.74 6.22 16.02
CA VAL A 83 -12.48 5.47 16.05
C VAL A 83 -12.76 3.97 16.12
N VAL A 84 -12.02 3.16 15.37
CA VAL A 84 -11.94 1.71 15.53
C VAL A 84 -10.48 1.33 15.82
N VAL A 85 -10.30 0.35 16.71
CA VAL A 85 -8.98 -0.13 17.17
C VAL A 85 -8.94 -1.65 17.16
N ASP A 86 -7.75 -2.24 17.18
CA ASP A 86 -7.61 -3.71 17.26
C ASP A 86 -8.00 -4.22 18.65
N GLU A 87 -7.37 -3.67 19.69
CA GLU A 87 -7.63 -4.02 21.10
C GLU A 87 -8.13 -2.81 21.92
N ASP A 88 -9.04 -3.07 22.86
CA ASP A 88 -9.67 -2.05 23.72
C ASP A 88 -8.77 -1.68 24.89
N GLU A 89 -7.71 -0.90 24.62
CA GLU A 89 -6.78 -0.43 25.65
C GLU A 89 -6.90 1.06 25.99
N TYR A 90 -7.83 1.80 25.38
CA TYR A 90 -7.68 3.27 25.25
C TYR A 90 -8.87 4.09 25.76
N GLU A 91 -9.02 4.17 27.08
CA GLU A 91 -9.88 5.14 27.80
C GLU A 91 -11.32 5.34 27.24
N GLY A 92 -11.93 4.30 26.67
CA GLY A 92 -13.26 4.36 26.06
C GLY A 92 -13.34 5.16 24.76
N LEU A 93 -12.21 5.50 24.13
CA LEU A 93 -12.15 6.02 22.77
C LEU A 93 -11.86 4.87 21.80
N GLY A 94 -12.88 4.49 21.04
CA GLY A 94 -12.75 3.51 19.97
C GLY A 94 -13.67 2.30 20.16
N VAL A 95 -14.03 1.68 19.06
CA VAL A 95 -14.74 0.39 19.05
C VAL A 95 -13.71 -0.68 18.69
N PRO A 96 -13.44 -1.66 19.58
CA PRO A 96 -12.52 -2.75 19.25
C PRO A 96 -13.09 -3.63 18.14
N VAL A 97 -12.23 -4.01 17.21
CA VAL A 97 -12.58 -4.91 16.11
C VAL A 97 -12.27 -6.35 16.51
N ASN A 98 -13.32 -7.17 16.56
CA ASN A 98 -13.23 -8.60 16.83
C ASN A 98 -13.18 -9.36 15.51
N ALA A 99 -11.97 -9.53 14.99
CA ALA A 99 -11.70 -10.29 13.77
C ALA A 99 -10.93 -11.59 14.07
N LYS A 100 -10.83 -12.46 13.05
CA LYS A 100 -10.06 -13.72 13.14
C LYS A 100 -8.55 -13.46 13.17
N GLY A 101 -8.10 -12.46 12.41
CA GLY A 101 -6.77 -11.86 12.50
C GLY A 101 -6.85 -10.50 13.20
N ILE A 102 -5.78 -9.71 13.09
CA ILE A 102 -5.72 -8.36 13.66
C ILE A 102 -6.27 -7.32 12.68
N MET A 103 -6.91 -6.25 13.19
CA MET A 103 -7.22 -5.03 12.46
C MET A 103 -5.96 -4.18 12.34
N HIS A 104 -5.18 -4.43 11.30
CA HIS A 104 -3.88 -3.82 11.12
C HIS A 104 -3.94 -2.58 10.20
N ASN A 105 -5.03 -1.81 10.21
CA ASN A 105 -5.13 -0.54 9.47
C ASN A 105 -4.51 0.65 10.22
N LYS A 106 -4.12 1.69 9.47
CA LYS A 106 -3.60 2.98 9.97
C LYS A 106 -4.08 4.09 9.07
N PHE A 107 -5.38 4.39 9.12
CA PHE A 107 -5.94 5.45 8.29
C PHE A 107 -6.89 6.34 9.05
N CYS A 108 -7.06 7.56 8.54
CA CYS A 108 -8.14 8.45 8.91
C CYS A 108 -8.76 9.06 7.65
N VAL A 109 -10.07 9.28 7.68
CA VAL A 109 -10.81 10.06 6.69
C VAL A 109 -11.34 11.32 7.36
N VAL A 110 -11.11 12.46 6.73
CA VAL A 110 -11.58 13.77 7.19
C VAL A 110 -12.50 14.39 6.13
N ASN A 111 -13.65 14.90 6.58
CA ASN A 111 -14.64 15.63 5.77
C ASN A 111 -15.13 14.86 4.52
N ASP A 112 -15.04 13.52 4.56
CA ASP A 112 -15.41 12.62 3.47
C ASP A 112 -14.67 12.88 2.14
N SER A 113 -13.55 13.60 2.18
CA SER A 113 -12.84 14.06 0.99
C SER A 113 -11.32 13.99 1.08
N VAL A 114 -10.74 13.68 2.25
CA VAL A 114 -9.30 13.57 2.41
C VAL A 114 -8.98 12.33 3.25
N VAL A 115 -8.05 11.53 2.76
CA VAL A 115 -7.57 10.31 3.42
C VAL A 115 -6.13 10.53 3.88
N LEU A 116 -5.85 10.12 5.11
CA LEU A 116 -4.51 9.85 5.61
C LEU A 116 -4.36 8.34 5.73
N THR A 117 -3.29 7.76 5.16
CA THR A 117 -2.93 6.35 5.36
C THR A 117 -1.40 6.19 5.38
N GLY A 118 -0.88 4.98 5.62
CA GLY A 118 0.53 4.67 5.59
C GLY A 118 0.89 3.57 6.58
N SER A 119 2.13 3.58 7.05
CA SER A 119 2.64 2.58 7.99
C SER A 119 2.60 3.01 9.46
N PHE A 120 2.28 4.29 9.71
CA PHE A 120 2.43 4.94 11.00
C PHE A 120 1.32 4.60 12.02
N ASN A 121 1.70 3.99 13.14
CA ASN A 121 0.83 3.87 14.31
C ASN A 121 1.01 5.10 15.23
N PRO A 122 -0.07 5.77 15.68
CA PRO A 122 0.01 6.88 16.62
C PRO A 122 0.26 6.39 18.06
N THR A 123 1.47 5.91 18.32
CA THR A 123 1.92 5.40 19.62
C THR A 123 3.00 6.28 20.24
N SER A 124 3.22 6.12 21.55
CA SER A 124 4.27 6.86 22.26
C SER A 124 5.69 6.65 21.69
N SER A 125 5.97 5.49 21.09
CA SER A 125 7.23 5.20 20.38
C SER A 125 7.14 5.38 18.86
N GLY A 126 5.91 5.42 18.30
CA GLY A 126 5.63 5.47 16.87
C GLY A 126 6.37 6.58 16.14
N GLY A 127 6.40 7.77 16.75
CA GLY A 127 7.12 8.95 16.23
C GLY A 127 8.64 8.75 16.09
N GLY A 128 9.24 7.80 16.80
CA GLY A 128 10.67 7.47 16.67
C GLY A 128 10.98 6.40 15.62
N HIS A 129 9.99 5.62 15.20
CA HIS A 129 10.14 4.58 14.19
C HIS A 129 10.16 5.18 12.78
N ARG A 130 10.91 4.56 11.85
CA ARG A 130 10.87 4.94 10.44
C ARG A 130 9.56 4.47 9.83
N ASN A 131 8.73 5.41 9.42
CA ASN A 131 7.41 5.17 8.86
C ASN A 131 7.16 6.16 7.73
N ASN A 132 6.08 5.95 7.00
CA ASN A 132 5.54 6.93 6.08
C ASN A 132 4.06 7.21 6.36
N ILE A 133 3.64 8.39 5.94
CA ILE A 133 2.25 8.83 5.85
C ILE A 133 2.04 9.39 4.45
N VAL A 134 0.92 9.06 3.83
CA VAL A 134 0.41 9.76 2.64
C VAL A 134 -0.95 10.37 2.94
N ILE A 135 -1.12 11.63 2.53
CA ILE A 135 -2.38 12.35 2.59
C ILE A 135 -2.85 12.57 1.15
N ILE A 136 -4.07 12.13 0.84
CA ILE A 136 -4.65 12.15 -0.50
C ILE A 136 -6.01 12.84 -0.44
N GLU A 137 -6.17 13.93 -1.18
CA GLU A 137 -7.43 14.66 -1.31
C GLU A 137 -8.28 14.00 -2.42
N SER A 138 -9.13 13.05 -2.06
CA SER A 138 -10.01 12.37 -3.01
C SER A 138 -11.29 11.90 -2.30
N ARG A 139 -12.46 12.31 -2.82
CA ARG A 139 -13.76 11.84 -2.31
C ARG A 139 -14.04 10.40 -2.70
N PHE A 140 -13.54 9.95 -3.86
CA PHE A 140 -13.71 8.57 -4.30
C PHE A 140 -12.88 7.63 -3.42
N LEU A 141 -11.63 8.00 -3.13
CA LEU A 141 -10.78 7.24 -2.21
C LEU A 141 -11.34 7.28 -0.78
N SER A 142 -11.80 8.45 -0.32
CA SER A 142 -12.45 8.59 0.98
C SER A 142 -13.66 7.67 1.11
N GLN A 143 -14.47 7.53 0.06
CA GLN A 143 -15.60 6.61 0.08
C GLN A 143 -15.14 5.15 0.25
N ASN A 144 -14.09 4.71 -0.44
CA ASN A 144 -13.55 3.35 -0.27
C ASN A 144 -13.12 3.11 1.19
N TYR A 145 -12.39 4.03 1.81
CA TYR A 145 -11.97 3.93 3.21
C TYR A 145 -13.12 4.04 4.22
N LEU A 146 -14.17 4.82 3.92
CA LEU A 146 -15.37 4.91 4.76
C LEU A 146 -16.22 3.63 4.70
N ASP A 147 -16.28 2.99 3.52
CA ASP A 147 -16.94 1.69 3.37
C ASP A 147 -16.22 0.64 4.22
N GLU A 148 -14.88 0.57 4.13
CA GLU A 148 -14.06 -0.31 4.97
C GLU A 148 -14.23 0.00 6.47
N PHE A 149 -14.15 1.28 6.86
CA PHE A 149 -14.38 1.69 8.24
C PHE A 149 -15.74 1.20 8.78
N SER A 150 -16.78 1.24 7.95
CA SER A 150 -18.10 0.74 8.29
C SER A 150 -18.09 -0.79 8.50
N GLU A 151 -17.36 -1.54 7.67
CA GLU A 151 -17.21 -2.99 7.84
C GLU A 151 -16.48 -3.33 9.15
N LEU A 152 -15.37 -2.65 9.44
CA LEU A 152 -14.62 -2.78 10.70
C LEU A 152 -15.48 -2.49 11.92
N LYS A 153 -16.13 -1.32 11.94
CA LYS A 153 -16.98 -0.88 13.06
C LYS A 153 -18.12 -1.86 13.35
N ASN A 154 -18.65 -2.50 12.32
CA ASN A 154 -19.74 -3.46 12.43
C ASN A 154 -19.27 -4.91 12.65
N ASN A 155 -17.96 -5.14 12.77
CA ASN A 155 -17.36 -6.47 12.90
C ASN A 155 -17.82 -7.43 11.79
N VAL A 156 -17.87 -6.93 10.55
CA VAL A 156 -18.24 -7.76 9.39
C VAL A 156 -17.21 -8.90 9.27
N PRO A 157 -17.64 -10.17 9.28
CA PRO A 157 -16.70 -11.27 9.16
C PRO A 157 -15.94 -11.22 7.84
N GLN A 158 -14.63 -11.50 7.86
CA GLN A 158 -13.73 -11.42 6.70
C GLN A 158 -14.28 -12.04 5.39
N HIS A 159 -14.96 -13.18 5.46
CA HIS A 159 -15.56 -13.85 4.28
C HIS A 159 -16.81 -13.15 3.71
N GLN A 160 -17.29 -12.09 4.35
CA GLN A 160 -18.44 -11.27 3.96
C GLN A 160 -18.06 -9.83 3.62
N LYS A 161 -16.80 -9.45 3.85
CA LYS A 161 -16.26 -8.15 3.47
C LYS A 161 -16.33 -7.97 1.96
N LYS A 162 -16.58 -6.75 1.51
CA LYS A 162 -16.80 -6.47 0.09
C LYS A 162 -15.52 -5.98 -0.56
N ILE A 163 -15.31 -6.43 -1.79
CA ILE A 163 -14.26 -5.87 -2.63
C ILE A 163 -14.52 -4.40 -2.94
N VAL A 164 -13.46 -3.62 -3.10
CA VAL A 164 -13.56 -2.20 -3.44
C VAL A 164 -14.24 -2.03 -4.81
N PRO A 165 -15.33 -1.25 -4.91
CA PRO A 165 -16.09 -1.13 -6.15
C PRO A 165 -15.37 -0.30 -7.22
N ASN A 166 -14.61 0.72 -6.80
CA ASN A 166 -13.83 1.58 -7.68
C ASN A 166 -12.38 1.61 -7.18
N PRO A 167 -11.60 0.56 -7.47
CA PRO A 167 -10.24 0.44 -6.95
C PRO A 167 -9.31 1.46 -7.60
N VAL A 168 -9.57 1.87 -8.84
CA VAL A 168 -8.74 2.81 -9.61
C VAL A 168 -9.44 4.17 -9.73
N ILE A 169 -8.72 5.25 -9.41
CA ILE A 169 -9.18 6.65 -9.46
C ILE A 169 -8.17 7.47 -10.26
N ASN A 170 -8.65 8.36 -11.12
CA ASN A 170 -7.83 9.38 -11.78
C ASN A 170 -7.87 10.70 -11.00
N LEU A 171 -6.80 11.01 -10.27
CA LEU A 171 -6.66 12.21 -9.45
C LEU A 171 -5.75 13.25 -10.15
N SER A 172 -6.35 14.26 -10.75
CA SER A 172 -5.63 15.31 -11.52
C SER A 172 -4.66 14.74 -12.57
N GLY A 173 -5.03 13.65 -13.27
CA GLY A 173 -4.20 13.02 -14.30
C GLY A 173 -3.30 11.88 -13.80
N ARG A 174 -3.30 11.60 -12.50
CA ARG A 174 -2.51 10.53 -11.86
C ARG A 174 -3.41 9.36 -11.52
N LEU A 175 -2.95 8.13 -11.72
CA LEU A 175 -3.71 6.95 -11.32
C LEU A 175 -3.38 6.59 -9.87
N ILE A 176 -4.43 6.42 -9.06
CA ILE A 176 -4.33 5.92 -7.69
C ILE A 176 -5.17 4.66 -7.60
N GLU A 177 -4.62 3.64 -6.99
CA GLU A 177 -5.32 2.41 -6.69
C GLU A 177 -5.40 2.15 -5.19
N ASN A 178 -6.49 1.56 -4.72
CA ASN A 178 -6.66 1.20 -3.32
C ASN A 178 -7.37 -0.16 -3.17
N TYR A 179 -6.84 -0.96 -2.25
CA TYR A 179 -7.27 -2.33 -1.98
C TYR A 179 -7.20 -2.62 -0.48
N PHE A 180 -8.16 -3.40 0.03
CA PHE A 180 -8.21 -3.92 1.39
C PHE A 180 -7.96 -5.43 1.42
N CYS A 181 -7.15 -5.87 2.39
CA CYS A 181 -6.66 -7.22 2.48
C CYS A 181 -7.43 -7.99 3.56
N PRO A 182 -7.73 -9.28 3.33
CA PRO A 182 -7.33 -10.08 2.17
C PRO A 182 -8.33 -10.06 0.99
N GLU A 183 -9.51 -9.48 1.15
CA GLU A 183 -10.65 -9.59 0.22
C GLU A 183 -10.35 -9.11 -1.21
N ASP A 184 -9.50 -8.09 -1.38
CA ASP A 184 -9.10 -7.58 -2.70
C ASP A 184 -7.85 -8.25 -3.28
N GLY A 185 -7.25 -9.20 -2.56
CA GLY A 185 -6.07 -9.93 -3.01
C GLY A 185 -4.82 -9.05 -3.13
N CYS A 186 -4.48 -8.30 -2.09
CA CYS A 186 -3.36 -7.35 -2.07
C CYS A 186 -2.02 -7.91 -2.61
N GLU A 187 -1.63 -9.15 -2.27
CA GLU A 187 -0.42 -9.76 -2.83
C GLU A 187 -0.47 -9.85 -4.36
N ALA A 188 -1.64 -10.18 -4.93
CA ALA A 188 -1.80 -10.23 -6.39
C ALA A 188 -1.66 -8.85 -7.03
N GLN A 189 -2.13 -7.79 -6.36
CA GLN A 189 -1.95 -6.41 -6.84
C GLN A 189 -0.48 -5.98 -6.78
N VAL A 190 0.22 -6.27 -5.67
CA VAL A 190 1.66 -6.02 -5.54
C VAL A 190 2.45 -6.78 -6.61
N LEU A 191 2.14 -8.07 -6.83
CA LEU A 191 2.76 -8.87 -7.87
C LEU A 191 2.49 -8.32 -9.27
N SER A 192 1.28 -7.78 -9.53
CA SER A 192 0.93 -7.17 -10.81
C SER A 192 1.84 -5.98 -11.13
N GLU A 193 2.00 -5.06 -10.18
CA GLU A 193 2.86 -3.89 -10.35
C GLU A 193 4.34 -4.27 -10.49
N LEU A 194 4.85 -5.14 -9.62
CA LEU A 194 6.24 -5.59 -9.69
C LEU A 194 6.55 -6.30 -11.01
N LYS A 195 5.57 -7.00 -11.60
CA LYS A 195 5.73 -7.68 -12.88
C LYS A 195 5.90 -6.70 -14.04
N ASN A 196 5.41 -5.48 -13.91
CA ASN A 196 5.58 -4.42 -14.91
C ASN A 196 6.88 -3.65 -14.77
N ALA A 197 7.67 -3.84 -13.70
CA ALA A 197 8.94 -3.15 -13.51
C ALA A 197 9.94 -3.43 -14.66
N GLU A 198 10.52 -2.38 -15.23
CA GLU A 198 11.47 -2.46 -16.36
C GLU A 198 12.87 -1.92 -16.02
N GLU A 199 13.00 -1.06 -15.02
CA GLU A 199 14.23 -0.32 -14.71
C GLU A 199 14.72 -0.61 -13.28
N SER A 200 13.86 -0.44 -12.27
CA SER A 200 14.24 -0.59 -10.87
C SER A 200 13.09 -1.02 -9.95
N VAL A 201 13.46 -1.71 -8.87
CA VAL A 201 12.59 -1.97 -7.72
C VAL A 201 13.35 -1.71 -6.43
N TYR A 202 12.94 -0.69 -5.69
CA TYR A 202 13.45 -0.42 -4.35
C TYR A 202 12.38 -0.75 -3.31
N PHE A 203 12.78 -1.34 -2.17
CA PHE A 203 11.82 -1.64 -1.11
C PHE A 203 12.35 -1.38 0.30
N MET A 204 11.42 -1.03 1.18
CA MET A 204 11.64 -0.89 2.63
C MET A 204 10.51 -1.63 3.35
N THR A 205 10.82 -2.75 3.98
CA THR A 205 9.80 -3.64 4.55
C THR A 205 10.11 -4.04 5.99
N TYR A 206 9.15 -3.77 6.88
CA TYR A 206 9.18 -4.25 8.25
C TYR A 206 9.23 -5.78 8.27
N SER A 207 8.17 -6.46 7.80
CA SER A 207 8.15 -7.93 7.70
C SER A 207 7.96 -8.37 6.26
N PHE A 208 8.82 -9.26 5.78
CA PHE A 208 8.76 -9.79 4.41
C PHE A 208 9.06 -11.28 4.38
N THR A 209 8.00 -12.06 4.12
CA THR A 209 7.97 -13.54 4.12
C THR A 209 7.15 -14.11 2.94
N SER A 210 6.73 -13.28 2.00
CA SER A 210 6.02 -13.71 0.79
C SER A 210 6.99 -14.32 -0.21
N ASP A 211 6.94 -15.65 -0.33
CA ASP A 211 7.68 -16.39 -1.36
C ASP A 211 7.35 -15.90 -2.79
N PRO A 212 6.07 -15.67 -3.18
CA PRO A 212 5.76 -15.16 -4.51
C PRO A 212 6.44 -13.83 -4.84
N ILE A 213 6.40 -12.87 -3.92
CA ILE A 213 7.01 -11.55 -4.13
C ILE A 213 8.53 -11.70 -4.16
N GLY A 214 9.13 -12.42 -3.20
CA GLY A 214 10.58 -12.63 -3.17
C GLY A 214 11.12 -13.33 -4.42
N ASN A 215 10.41 -14.33 -4.93
CA ASN A 215 10.79 -15.02 -6.17
C ASN A 215 10.70 -14.09 -7.40
N LEU A 216 9.69 -13.24 -7.47
CA LEU A 216 9.55 -12.27 -8.57
C LEU A 216 10.68 -11.23 -8.55
N LEU A 217 11.11 -10.77 -7.38
CA LEU A 217 12.25 -9.86 -7.26
C LEU A 217 13.55 -10.50 -7.77
N VAL A 218 13.79 -11.78 -7.47
CA VAL A 218 14.93 -12.53 -8.04
C VAL A 218 14.82 -12.68 -9.55
N GLU A 219 13.62 -12.94 -10.07
CA GLU A 219 13.39 -12.99 -11.52
C GLU A 219 13.68 -11.63 -12.18
N LYS A 220 13.27 -10.52 -11.55
CA LYS A 220 13.49 -9.17 -12.05
C LYS A 220 14.97 -8.78 -12.08
N ASP A 221 15.70 -9.07 -11.00
CA ASP A 221 17.16 -8.87 -10.94
C ASP A 221 17.87 -9.67 -12.05
N PHE A 222 17.45 -10.93 -12.28
CA PHE A 222 17.98 -11.74 -13.39
C PHE A 222 17.64 -11.18 -14.79
N MET A 223 16.61 -10.35 -14.90
CA MET A 223 16.20 -9.65 -16.12
C MET A 223 16.81 -8.24 -16.24
N ASP A 224 17.89 -7.95 -15.51
CA ASP A 224 18.61 -6.67 -15.50
C ASP A 224 17.80 -5.48 -14.94
N VAL A 225 16.73 -5.72 -14.16
CA VAL A 225 16.04 -4.70 -13.35
C VAL A 225 16.82 -4.50 -12.06
N GLU A 226 17.17 -3.27 -11.70
CA GLU A 226 17.93 -3.02 -10.47
C GLU A 226 17.05 -3.26 -9.23
N VAL A 227 17.36 -4.28 -8.43
CA VAL A 227 16.62 -4.56 -7.19
C VAL A 227 17.47 -4.21 -5.97
N LYS A 228 16.94 -3.35 -5.10
CA LYS A 228 17.56 -3.03 -3.79
C LYS A 228 16.55 -3.01 -2.67
N GLY A 229 16.96 -3.36 -1.45
CA GLY A 229 16.02 -3.25 -0.33
C GLY A 229 16.56 -3.30 1.09
N ILE A 230 15.76 -2.76 2.00
CA ILE A 230 16.07 -2.62 3.43
C ILE A 230 15.06 -3.45 4.23
N PHE A 231 15.57 -4.27 5.14
CA PHE A 231 14.80 -5.12 6.04
C PHE A 231 14.95 -4.67 7.50
N GLU A 232 13.90 -4.81 8.30
CA GLU A 232 13.99 -4.58 9.75
C GLU A 232 14.72 -5.74 10.45
N LYS A 233 15.76 -5.43 11.24
CA LYS A 233 16.58 -6.43 11.96
C LYS A 233 15.76 -7.40 12.80
N GLN A 234 14.70 -6.93 13.47
CA GLN A 234 13.90 -7.78 14.36
C GLN A 234 13.04 -8.80 13.60
N GLN A 235 12.89 -8.63 12.28
CA GLN A 235 12.06 -9.47 11.43
C GLN A 235 12.88 -10.49 10.60
N ILE A 236 14.21 -10.49 10.76
CA ILE A 236 15.10 -11.46 10.12
C ILE A 236 14.98 -12.81 10.83
N SER A 237 14.20 -13.70 10.22
CA SER A 237 14.03 -15.10 10.63
C SER A 237 14.37 -16.04 9.47
N LYS A 238 14.36 -17.36 9.72
CA LYS A 238 14.55 -18.36 8.65
C LYS A 238 13.49 -18.33 7.54
N TRP A 239 12.36 -17.66 7.77
CA TRP A 239 11.29 -17.48 6.80
C TRP A 239 11.34 -16.10 6.13
N SER A 240 12.26 -15.24 6.54
CA SER A 240 12.44 -13.93 5.93
C SER A 240 13.02 -14.08 4.53
N GLU A 241 12.49 -13.30 3.60
CA GLU A 241 13.01 -13.21 2.23
C GLU A 241 14.42 -12.62 2.16
N TYR A 242 14.92 -11.99 3.23
CA TYR A 242 16.27 -11.45 3.31
C TYR A 242 17.34 -12.47 2.89
N HIS A 243 17.27 -13.70 3.42
CA HIS A 243 18.26 -14.72 3.12
C HIS A 243 18.24 -15.13 1.65
N LYS A 244 17.04 -15.31 1.08
CA LYS A 244 16.85 -15.67 -0.33
C LYS A 244 17.42 -14.59 -1.27
N LEU A 245 17.04 -13.33 -1.05
CA LEU A 245 17.51 -12.22 -1.88
C LEU A 245 19.02 -12.02 -1.72
N LYS A 246 19.55 -12.14 -0.50
CA LYS A 246 20.99 -12.03 -0.24
C LYS A 246 21.79 -13.13 -0.94
N GLU A 247 21.30 -14.37 -0.90
CA GLU A 247 21.93 -15.51 -1.59
C GLU A 247 21.86 -15.40 -3.11
N ALA A 248 20.82 -14.77 -3.65
CA ALA A 248 20.70 -14.45 -5.08
C ALA A 248 21.69 -13.36 -5.54
N GLY A 249 22.37 -12.68 -4.62
CA GLY A 249 23.33 -11.61 -4.94
C GLY A 249 22.71 -10.21 -4.96
N ILE A 250 21.42 -10.08 -4.65
CA ILE A 250 20.71 -8.81 -4.61
C ILE A 250 21.26 -7.95 -3.46
N ASP A 251 21.37 -6.65 -3.73
CA ASP A 251 21.74 -5.67 -2.73
C ASP A 251 20.58 -5.47 -1.75
N VAL A 252 20.64 -6.24 -0.66
CA VAL A 252 19.75 -6.09 0.49
C VAL A 252 20.54 -5.85 1.77
N PHE A 253 20.03 -4.95 2.60
CA PHE A 253 20.60 -4.60 3.89
C PHE A 253 19.59 -4.72 5.02
N ILE A 254 20.13 -4.86 6.24
CA ILE A 254 19.36 -4.88 7.47
C ILE A 254 19.49 -3.50 8.11
N ASP A 255 18.36 -2.85 8.42
CA ASP A 255 18.34 -1.64 9.24
C ASP A 255 18.68 -2.01 10.69
N GLU A 256 19.86 -1.58 11.16
CA GLU A 256 20.34 -1.84 12.51
C GLU A 256 20.07 -0.72 13.52
N GLN A 257 19.31 0.30 13.13
CA GLN A 257 19.08 1.50 13.92
C GLN A 257 18.32 1.22 15.22
N LYS A 258 18.37 2.15 16.17
CA LYS A 258 17.79 1.97 17.52
C LYS A 258 16.27 1.72 17.46
N TYR A 259 15.57 2.49 16.61
CA TYR A 259 14.14 2.38 16.42
C TYR A 259 13.84 1.53 15.18
N LEU A 260 12.63 0.95 15.15
CA LEU A 260 12.17 0.09 14.06
C LEU A 260 12.11 0.81 12.72
N MET A 261 12.50 0.11 11.67
CA MET A 261 12.15 0.38 10.28
C MET A 261 10.79 -0.23 10.00
N HIS A 262 9.73 0.56 10.16
CA HIS A 262 8.34 0.10 10.10
C HIS A 262 7.64 0.43 8.77
N ASN A 263 8.41 0.83 7.75
CA ASN A 263 7.90 0.99 6.39
C ASN A 263 7.37 -0.33 5.81
N LYS A 264 6.40 -0.22 4.92
CA LYS A 264 6.03 -1.27 3.97
C LYS A 264 5.86 -0.60 2.60
N VAL A 265 6.95 -0.55 1.86
CA VAL A 265 7.07 0.25 0.65
C VAL A 265 7.71 -0.57 -0.45
N PHE A 266 7.14 -0.50 -1.65
CA PHE A 266 7.81 -0.83 -2.90
C PHE A 266 7.78 0.42 -3.80
N ILE A 267 8.90 0.73 -4.44
CA ILE A 267 9.07 1.82 -5.39
C ILE A 267 9.51 1.17 -6.70
N ILE A 268 8.78 1.41 -7.77
CA ILE A 268 8.95 0.72 -9.05
C ILE A 268 9.23 1.76 -10.12
N ASP A 269 10.35 1.60 -10.83
CA ASP A 269 10.84 2.42 -11.93
C ASP A 269 10.84 3.93 -11.63
N GLU A 270 10.95 4.30 -10.35
CA GLU A 270 10.85 5.68 -9.85
C GLU A 270 9.54 6.40 -10.27
N LYS A 271 8.50 5.63 -10.61
CA LYS A 271 7.22 6.10 -11.17
C LYS A 271 6.02 5.66 -10.36
N VAL A 272 6.14 4.52 -9.66
CA VAL A 272 5.05 3.94 -8.89
C VAL A 272 5.52 3.69 -7.47
N VAL A 273 4.70 4.07 -6.49
CA VAL A 273 4.91 3.66 -5.10
C VAL A 273 3.71 2.86 -4.60
N ILE A 274 4.01 1.75 -3.92
CA ILE A 274 3.05 0.98 -3.16
C ILE A 274 3.35 1.20 -1.69
N THR A 275 2.36 1.65 -0.93
CA THR A 275 2.48 1.72 0.53
C THR A 275 1.14 1.47 1.22
N GLY A 276 1.10 1.58 2.55
CA GLY A 276 -0.05 1.28 3.39
C GLY A 276 0.38 0.51 4.63
N SER A 277 -0.56 -0.24 5.19
CA SER A 277 -0.30 -1.01 6.40
C SER A 277 0.21 -2.44 6.14
N TYR A 278 0.00 -2.93 4.91
CA TYR A 278 0.30 -4.27 4.44
C TYR A 278 1.77 -4.66 4.54
N ASN A 279 2.08 -5.73 5.27
CA ASN A 279 3.39 -6.39 5.19
C ASN A 279 3.35 -7.51 4.12
N PRO A 280 4.35 -7.65 3.22
CA PRO A 280 4.42 -8.74 2.24
C PRO A 280 4.65 -10.09 2.93
N SER A 281 3.59 -10.66 3.48
CA SER A 281 3.62 -11.82 4.36
C SER A 281 2.36 -12.66 4.21
N LYS A 282 2.49 -13.95 4.52
CA LYS A 282 1.35 -14.87 4.48
C LYS A 282 0.19 -14.42 5.38
N ASN A 283 0.50 -13.89 6.56
CA ASN A 283 -0.54 -13.50 7.51
C ASN A 283 -1.36 -12.29 7.02
N ALA A 284 -0.70 -11.36 6.34
CA ALA A 284 -1.34 -10.24 5.65
C ALA A 284 -2.30 -10.67 4.54
N ASN A 285 -1.94 -11.76 3.84
CA ASN A 285 -2.72 -12.28 2.71
C ASN A 285 -3.91 -13.14 3.12
N GLU A 286 -3.92 -13.67 4.33
CA GLU A 286 -4.90 -14.70 4.73
C GLU A 286 -5.74 -14.32 5.94
N ASN A 287 -5.24 -13.46 6.84
CA ASN A 287 -5.87 -13.26 8.15
C ASN A 287 -6.01 -11.80 8.56
N ASN A 288 -4.99 -10.96 8.36
CA ASN A 288 -5.02 -9.59 8.86
C ASN A 288 -5.88 -8.68 7.98
N ASP A 289 -6.46 -7.67 8.63
CA ASP A 289 -7.12 -6.56 7.96
C ASP A 289 -6.10 -5.45 7.67
N GLU A 290 -5.77 -5.24 6.40
CA GLU A 290 -4.74 -4.30 5.98
C GLU A 290 -5.18 -3.54 4.74
N ASN A 291 -4.44 -2.50 4.36
CA ASN A 291 -4.66 -1.81 3.11
C ASN A 291 -3.36 -1.54 2.37
N ILE A 292 -3.48 -1.43 1.06
CA ILE A 292 -2.48 -0.83 0.18
C ILE A 292 -3.09 0.34 -0.60
N VAL A 293 -2.22 1.30 -0.90
CA VAL A 293 -2.43 2.32 -1.91
C VAL A 293 -1.28 2.23 -2.91
N ILE A 294 -1.62 2.23 -4.20
CA ILE A 294 -0.68 2.24 -5.33
C ILE A 294 -0.81 3.60 -5.99
N ILE A 295 0.28 4.35 -6.05
CA ILE A 295 0.30 5.72 -6.56
C ILE A 295 1.20 5.75 -7.78
N HIS A 296 0.62 5.95 -8.95
CA HIS A 296 1.31 6.12 -10.23
C HIS A 296 1.61 7.60 -10.45
N ASP A 297 2.69 8.06 -9.83
CA ASP A 297 3.13 9.45 -9.86
C ASP A 297 4.65 9.55 -9.62
N GLU A 298 5.37 10.11 -10.60
CA GLU A 298 6.83 10.27 -10.55
C GLU A 298 7.30 11.22 -9.43
N GLU A 299 6.53 12.25 -9.09
CA GLU A 299 6.91 13.21 -8.04
C GLU A 299 6.83 12.54 -6.66
N ILE A 300 5.74 11.84 -6.38
CA ILE A 300 5.55 11.08 -5.13
C ILE A 300 6.54 9.91 -5.08
N ALA A 301 6.71 9.15 -6.17
CA ALA A 301 7.70 8.08 -6.20
C ALA A 301 9.12 8.62 -5.93
N GLY A 302 9.49 9.76 -6.53
CA GLY A 302 10.75 10.45 -6.26
C GLY A 302 10.95 10.83 -4.78
N MET A 303 9.90 11.28 -4.08
CA MET A 303 9.98 11.53 -2.63
C MET A 303 10.31 10.26 -1.84
N PHE A 304 9.74 9.11 -2.24
CA PHE A 304 10.04 7.82 -1.61
C PHE A 304 11.44 7.30 -1.99
N VAL A 305 11.94 7.58 -3.20
CA VAL A 305 13.33 7.30 -3.60
C VAL A 305 14.30 8.08 -2.74
N ASP A 306 14.07 9.38 -2.55
CA ASP A 306 14.91 10.22 -1.69
C ASP A 306 14.99 9.68 -0.26
N GLU A 307 13.85 9.24 0.29
CA GLU A 307 13.82 8.62 1.60
C GLU A 307 14.55 7.27 1.61
N PHE A 308 14.31 6.41 0.61
CA PHE A 308 15.02 5.14 0.45
C PHE A 308 16.53 5.35 0.45
N GLU A 309 17.05 6.23 -0.39
CA GLU A 309 18.48 6.52 -0.52
C GLU A 309 19.10 7.06 0.77
N ARG A 310 18.33 7.87 1.53
CA ARG A 310 18.74 8.33 2.86
C ARG A 310 18.87 7.16 3.84
N GLN A 311 17.86 6.29 3.93
CA GLN A 311 17.91 5.13 4.82
C GLN A 311 18.99 4.12 4.38
N TRP A 312 19.14 3.94 3.08
CA TRP A 312 20.14 3.08 2.44
C TRP A 312 21.56 3.50 2.80
N SER A 313 21.86 4.80 2.62
CA SER A 313 23.17 5.38 2.93
C SER A 313 23.52 5.25 4.43
N GLU A 314 22.57 5.52 5.32
CA GLU A 314 22.76 5.36 6.77
C GLU A 314 23.05 3.91 7.16
N THR A 315 22.41 2.95 6.47
CA THR A 315 22.62 1.53 6.70
C THR A 315 23.99 1.07 6.17
N PHE A 316 24.38 1.55 4.99
CA PHE A 316 25.65 1.23 4.37
C PHE A 316 26.86 1.73 5.16
N ILE A 317 26.79 2.96 5.71
CA ILE A 317 27.87 3.55 6.50
C ILE A 317 28.17 2.71 7.76
N ASN A 318 27.14 2.25 8.47
CA ASN A 318 27.31 1.45 9.67
C ASN A 318 28.08 0.14 9.39
N LYS A 319 27.87 -0.45 8.21
CA LYS A 319 28.55 -1.68 7.78
C LYS A 319 30.04 -1.50 7.49
N GLN A 320 30.50 -0.30 7.14
CA GLN A 320 31.93 -0.03 6.94
C GLN A 320 32.67 0.32 8.23
N SER A 321 31.94 0.61 9.31
CA SER A 321 32.52 0.92 10.62
C SER A 321 32.72 -0.30 11.53
N GLU A 322 32.33 -1.50 11.08
CA GLU A 322 32.55 -2.80 11.73
C GLU A 322 33.69 -3.60 11.08
#